data_AF-A0A6G3YXR3-F1
#
_entry.id   AF-A0A6G3YXR3-F1
#
_cell.length_a   1.000
_cell.length_b   1.000
_cell.length_c   1.000
_cell.angle_alpha   90.00
_cell.angle_beta   90.00
_cell.angle_gamma   90.00
#
_symmetry.space_group_name_H-M   'P 1'
#
loop_
_entity.id
_entity.type
_entity.pdbx_description
1 polymer ?
#
loop_
_entity_poly.entity_id
_entity_poly.type
_entity_poly.pdbx_seq_one_letter_code
_entity_poly.pdbx_strand_id
1 'polypeptide(L)'
;MQRFSPAIKAFERLQASDGLLITADHWQRTQDYHRQRQNIYYQSLYQAGIVSGLGVTVTAAPIDVEAKYRNDRWITIQPGIAIDAQGNPIVVTQPFVFQIQSLFTEGPLKTVYIVLNYVDPDELRRPPGQDWVQETFRIVEKITLDVLDVELCRIHLSPGAEPLTIAENVFSPEPNSLDFNYRDSIRSRALAPAFRLECLSRRAWARRWQPALDL
;
A
#
# COMPACT_ATOMS: atom_id res chain seq x y z
N MET A 1 -7.85 -0.47 11.59
CA MET A 1 -6.99 0.40 10.76
C MET A 1 -5.84 0.93 11.62
N GLN A 2 -4.64 0.39 11.45
CA GLN A 2 -3.44 0.89 12.11
C GLN A 2 -3.06 2.22 11.45
N ARG A 3 -2.96 3.31 12.21
CA ARG A 3 -2.67 4.63 11.65
C ARG A 3 -1.18 4.74 11.35
N PHE A 4 -0.81 4.76 10.07
CA PHE A 4 0.52 5.22 9.66
C PHE A 4 0.63 6.72 9.96
N SER A 5 1.63 7.08 10.77
CA SER A 5 1.94 8.47 11.10
C SER A 5 3.31 8.81 10.50
N PRO A 6 3.43 9.92 9.77
CA PRO A 6 4.72 10.34 9.22
C PRO A 6 5.75 10.51 10.33
N ALA A 7 7.01 10.20 10.02
CA ALA A 7 8.11 10.49 10.92
C ALA A 7 8.25 12.00 11.14
N ILE A 8 8.44 12.42 12.40
CA ILE A 8 8.70 13.82 12.73
C ILE A 8 10.18 14.10 12.40
N LYS A 9 10.43 14.53 11.17
CA LYS A 9 11.76 14.87 10.66
C LYS A 9 11.70 16.20 9.90
N ALA A 10 12.71 17.04 10.06
CA ALA A 10 12.86 18.25 9.26
C ALA A 10 13.14 17.91 7.79
N PHE A 11 12.60 18.68 6.87
CA PHE A 11 12.89 18.53 5.45
C PHE A 11 14.19 19.26 5.08
N GLU A 12 15.04 18.58 4.31
CA GLU A 12 16.29 19.13 3.80
C GLU A 12 16.17 19.34 2.29
N ARG A 13 16.26 20.60 1.85
CA ARG A 13 16.15 20.96 0.43
C ARG A 13 17.52 21.36 -0.11
N LEU A 14 17.85 20.88 -1.30
CA LEU A 14 19.06 21.33 -1.99
C LEU A 14 18.96 22.83 -2.32
N GLN A 15 19.97 23.59 -1.91
CA GLN A 15 20.11 24.99 -2.27
C GLN A 15 21.11 25.10 -3.44
N ALA A 16 20.60 25.46 -4.62
CA ALA A 16 21.46 25.71 -5.77
C ALA A 16 22.19 27.05 -5.61
N SER A 17 23.50 27.06 -5.89
CA SER A 17 24.36 28.24 -5.90
C SER A 17 25.23 28.24 -7.15
N ASP A 18 25.70 29.40 -7.57
CA ASP A 18 26.59 29.50 -8.72
C ASP A 18 27.88 28.69 -8.48
N GLY A 19 28.29 27.95 -9.51
CA GLY A 19 29.45 27.05 -9.43
C GLY A 19 29.18 25.71 -8.75
N LEU A 20 27.96 25.43 -8.28
CA LEU A 20 27.61 24.09 -7.76
C LEU A 20 27.62 23.05 -8.90
N LEU A 21 28.48 22.04 -8.77
CA LEU A 21 28.48 20.90 -9.69
C LEU A 21 27.30 19.98 -9.38
N ILE A 22 26.33 19.92 -10.29
CA ILE A 22 25.18 19.02 -10.17
C ILE A 22 25.58 17.60 -10.54
N THR A 23 25.33 16.66 -9.64
CA THR A 23 25.59 15.21 -9.81
C THR A 23 24.29 14.41 -9.73
N ALA A 24 24.34 13.12 -10.06
CA ALA A 24 23.18 12.23 -9.91
C ALA A 24 22.64 12.19 -8.46
N ASP A 25 23.52 12.25 -7.44
CA ASP A 25 23.12 12.32 -6.03
C ASP A 25 22.31 13.59 -5.73
N HIS A 26 22.69 14.73 -6.29
CA HIS A 26 21.94 15.98 -6.14
C HIS A 26 20.54 15.89 -6.77
N TRP A 27 20.40 15.23 -7.93
CA TRP A 27 19.12 14.97 -8.56
C TRP A 27 18.25 14.04 -7.72
N GLN A 28 18.81 12.91 -7.27
CA GLN A 28 18.09 11.94 -6.43
C GLN A 28 17.56 12.61 -5.15
N ARG A 29 18.41 13.36 -4.42
CA ARG A 29 17.99 14.08 -3.22
C ARG A 29 16.87 15.09 -3.47
N THR A 30 16.91 15.76 -4.62
CA THR A 30 15.86 16.71 -5.00
C THR A 30 14.54 15.99 -5.28
N GLN A 31 14.57 14.87 -6.01
CA GLN A 31 13.40 14.03 -6.27
C GLN A 31 12.83 13.45 -4.97
N ASP A 32 13.68 12.92 -4.09
CA ASP A 32 13.31 12.41 -2.78
C ASP A 32 12.66 13.48 -1.91
N TYR A 33 13.20 14.70 -1.91
CA TYR A 33 12.60 15.83 -1.19
C TYR A 33 11.16 16.10 -1.66
N HIS A 34 10.94 16.15 -2.98
CA HIS A 34 9.60 16.39 -3.54
C HIS A 34 8.64 15.24 -3.21
N ARG A 35 9.08 13.99 -3.36
CA ARG A 35 8.32 12.79 -3.01
C ARG A 35 7.93 12.78 -1.53
N GLN A 36 8.89 13.01 -0.62
CA GLN A 36 8.62 13.07 0.82
C GLN A 36 7.61 14.16 1.18
N ARG A 37 7.71 15.35 0.55
CA ARG A 37 6.82 16.47 0.83
C ARG A 37 5.39 16.19 0.32
N GLN A 38 5.25 15.57 -0.85
CA GLN A 38 3.97 15.11 -1.37
C GLN A 38 3.35 14.03 -0.47
N ASN A 39 4.14 13.03 -0.10
CA ASN A 39 3.69 11.92 0.74
C ASN A 39 3.20 12.41 2.10
N ILE A 40 3.90 13.36 2.73
CA ILE A 40 3.46 13.94 4.01
C ILE A 40 2.14 14.69 3.86
N TYR A 41 1.96 15.47 2.79
CA TYR A 41 0.69 16.14 2.52
C TYR A 41 -0.46 15.12 2.38
N TYR A 42 -0.24 14.07 1.59
CA TYR A 42 -1.23 13.00 1.40
C TYR A 42 -1.56 12.29 2.71
N GLN A 43 -0.54 11.81 3.43
CA GLN A 43 -0.71 11.12 4.71
C GLN A 43 -1.39 11.99 5.77
N SER A 44 -1.30 13.31 5.67
CA SER A 44 -1.95 14.22 6.62
C SER A 44 -3.45 14.37 6.35
N LEU A 45 -3.85 14.27 5.08
CA LEU A 45 -5.19 14.65 4.62
C LEU A 45 -6.05 13.48 4.17
N TYR A 46 -5.46 12.35 3.79
CA TYR A 46 -6.15 11.24 3.15
C TYR A 46 -5.81 9.89 3.79
N GLN A 47 -6.69 8.93 3.56
CA GLN A 47 -6.47 7.51 3.84
C GLN A 47 -5.97 6.81 2.57
N ALA A 48 -5.26 5.69 2.76
CA ALA A 48 -4.93 4.80 1.65
C ALA A 48 -6.20 4.26 0.99
N GLY A 49 -6.07 3.83 -0.26
CA GLY A 49 -7.15 3.16 -0.97
C GLY A 49 -7.12 3.43 -2.47
N ILE A 50 -8.25 3.14 -3.10
CA ILE A 50 -8.39 3.21 -4.55
C ILE A 50 -8.96 4.57 -4.95
N VAL A 51 -8.30 5.21 -5.92
CA VAL A 51 -8.74 6.47 -6.54
C VAL A 51 -9.83 6.17 -7.57
N SER A 52 -9.54 5.26 -8.51
CA SER A 52 -10.42 4.95 -9.65
C SER A 52 -10.02 3.62 -10.31
N GLY A 53 -10.95 2.99 -11.04
CA GLY A 53 -10.67 1.78 -11.82
C GLY A 53 -10.48 0.55 -10.95
N LEU A 54 -9.47 -0.29 -11.22
CA LEU A 54 -9.07 -1.47 -10.43
C LEU A 54 -10.22 -2.45 -10.12
N GLY A 55 -11.15 -2.62 -11.06
CA GLY A 55 -12.15 -3.68 -10.98
C GLY A 55 -11.49 -5.05 -11.09
N VAL A 56 -12.04 -6.06 -10.42
CA VAL A 56 -11.56 -7.45 -10.53
C VAL A 56 -12.71 -8.33 -11.01
N THR A 57 -12.41 -9.23 -11.94
CA THR A 57 -13.39 -10.17 -12.51
C THR A 57 -12.80 -11.56 -12.60
N VAL A 58 -13.59 -12.59 -12.33
CA VAL A 58 -13.20 -13.99 -12.62
C VAL A 58 -13.08 -14.16 -14.13
N THR A 59 -12.00 -14.81 -14.58
CA THR A 59 -11.73 -15.05 -15.99
C THR A 59 -11.21 -16.45 -16.22
N ALA A 60 -11.31 -16.96 -17.45
CA ALA A 60 -10.69 -18.22 -17.82
C ALA A 60 -9.16 -18.09 -17.84
N ALA A 61 -8.47 -19.22 -17.71
CA ALA A 61 -7.02 -19.29 -17.85
C ALA A 61 -6.57 -18.81 -19.25
N PRO A 62 -5.48 -18.02 -19.36
CA PRO A 62 -4.93 -17.62 -20.65
C PRO A 62 -4.55 -18.82 -21.53
N ILE A 63 -4.69 -18.65 -22.85
CA ILE A 63 -4.46 -19.72 -23.85
C ILE A 63 -2.99 -20.12 -23.92
N ASP A 64 -2.08 -19.19 -23.63
CA ASP A 64 -0.62 -19.37 -23.65
C ASP A 64 -0.08 -20.15 -22.43
N VAL A 65 -0.90 -20.35 -21.39
CA VAL A 65 -0.51 -21.08 -20.19
C VAL A 65 -0.61 -22.59 -20.40
N GLU A 66 0.36 -23.35 -19.88
CA GLU A 66 0.38 -24.82 -19.93
C GLU A 66 -0.91 -25.42 -19.37
N ALA A 67 -1.42 -26.49 -19.99
CA ALA A 67 -2.70 -27.11 -19.62
C ALA A 67 -2.82 -27.46 -18.13
N LYS A 68 -1.70 -27.82 -17.47
CA LYS A 68 -1.67 -28.15 -16.04
C LYS A 68 -1.99 -26.97 -15.11
N TYR A 69 -1.86 -25.73 -15.59
CA TYR A 69 -2.18 -24.51 -14.83
C TYR A 69 -3.51 -23.86 -15.28
N ARG A 70 -4.20 -24.44 -16.27
CA ARG A 70 -5.53 -23.97 -16.71
C ARG A 70 -6.63 -24.47 -15.77
N ASN A 71 -6.60 -23.99 -14.53
CA ASN A 71 -7.69 -24.13 -13.58
C ASN A 71 -8.68 -22.95 -13.71
N ASP A 72 -9.84 -23.04 -13.08
CA ASP A 72 -10.85 -21.95 -13.07
C ASP A 72 -10.62 -20.98 -11.90
N ARG A 73 -9.34 -20.63 -11.65
CA ARG A 73 -8.91 -19.79 -10.53
C ARG A 73 -8.11 -18.58 -10.97
N TRP A 74 -8.52 -18.02 -12.11
CA TRP A 74 -7.91 -16.84 -12.68
C TRP A 74 -8.82 -15.64 -12.51
N ILE A 75 -8.19 -14.50 -12.26
CA ILE A 75 -8.86 -13.22 -12.19
C ILE A 75 -8.15 -12.24 -13.12
N THR A 76 -8.90 -11.27 -13.61
CA THR A 76 -8.37 -10.13 -14.34
C THR A 76 -8.62 -8.87 -13.54
N ILE A 77 -7.54 -8.13 -13.28
CA ILE A 77 -7.56 -6.80 -12.66
C ILE A 77 -7.59 -5.76 -13.79
N GLN A 78 -8.58 -4.89 -13.77
CA GLN A 78 -8.75 -3.80 -14.74
C GLN A 78 -7.81 -2.62 -14.41
N PRO A 79 -7.46 -1.79 -15.41
CA PRO A 79 -6.68 -0.58 -15.20
C PRO A 79 -7.28 0.35 -14.13
N GLY A 80 -6.42 1.10 -13.45
CA GLY A 80 -6.83 2.07 -12.45
C GLY A 80 -5.69 2.55 -11.58
N ILE A 81 -6.05 3.34 -10.56
CA ILE A 81 -5.10 4.06 -9.72
C ILE A 81 -5.46 3.82 -8.24
N ALA A 82 -4.45 3.53 -7.45
CA ALA A 82 -4.52 3.47 -5.99
C ALA A 82 -3.42 4.32 -5.36
N ILE A 83 -3.54 4.58 -4.07
CA ILE A 83 -2.50 5.20 -3.26
C ILE A 83 -2.38 4.42 -1.96
N ASP A 84 -1.17 4.00 -1.61
CA ASP A 84 -0.91 3.25 -0.38
C ASP A 84 -0.91 4.14 0.89
N ALA A 85 -0.67 3.55 2.06
CA ALA A 85 -0.66 4.29 3.32
C ALA A 85 0.55 5.20 3.51
N GLN A 86 1.60 5.05 2.69
CA GLN A 86 2.73 5.97 2.62
C GLN A 86 2.49 7.11 1.61
N GLY A 87 1.38 7.10 0.87
CA GLY A 87 1.10 8.12 -0.14
C GLY A 87 1.76 7.83 -1.49
N ASN A 88 2.30 6.63 -1.69
CA ASN A 88 2.87 6.24 -2.97
C ASN A 88 1.75 5.91 -3.97
N PRO A 89 1.72 6.55 -5.14
CA PRO A 89 0.74 6.23 -6.17
C PRO A 89 1.07 4.88 -6.80
N ILE A 90 0.03 4.08 -7.07
CA ILE A 90 0.14 2.81 -7.76
C ILE A 90 -0.76 2.86 -8.99
N VAL A 91 -0.15 2.77 -10.17
CA VAL A 91 -0.86 2.95 -11.45
C VAL A 91 -0.81 1.64 -12.24
N VAL A 92 -1.98 1.06 -12.46
CA VAL A 92 -2.17 -0.10 -13.33
C VAL A 92 -2.72 0.41 -14.66
N THR A 93 -1.88 0.40 -15.70
CA THR A 93 -2.23 1.00 -17.01
C THR A 93 -2.90 0.03 -17.97
N GLN A 94 -2.72 -1.28 -17.78
CA GLN A 94 -3.26 -2.34 -18.63
C GLN A 94 -3.91 -3.44 -17.78
N PRO A 95 -4.88 -4.19 -18.34
CA PRO A 95 -5.44 -5.34 -17.64
C PRO A 95 -4.35 -6.33 -17.23
N PHE A 96 -4.42 -6.83 -16.01
CA PHE A 96 -3.46 -7.77 -15.46
C PHE A 96 -4.16 -9.08 -15.08
N VAL A 97 -3.71 -10.19 -15.66
CA VAL A 97 -4.25 -11.51 -15.38
C VAL A 97 -3.44 -12.16 -14.25
N PHE A 98 -4.12 -12.63 -13.22
CA PHE A 98 -3.52 -13.18 -12.01
C PHE A 98 -4.15 -14.53 -11.65
N GLN A 99 -3.32 -15.52 -11.31
CA GLN A 99 -3.76 -16.83 -10.86
C GLN A 99 -3.72 -16.90 -9.34
N ILE A 100 -4.81 -17.40 -8.74
CA ILE A 100 -4.88 -17.64 -7.30
C ILE A 100 -4.26 -19.01 -7.00
N GLN A 101 -3.20 -19.00 -6.20
CA GLN A 101 -2.36 -20.16 -5.92
C GLN A 101 -2.72 -20.86 -4.61
N SER A 102 -3.29 -20.17 -3.61
CA SER A 102 -3.60 -20.82 -2.33
C SER A 102 -4.54 -21.98 -2.51
N LEU A 103 -4.14 -23.14 -2.01
CA LEU A 103 -4.93 -24.36 -1.95
C LEU A 103 -4.81 -24.91 -0.54
N PHE A 104 -5.90 -25.47 -0.02
CA PHE A 104 -5.89 -26.14 1.27
C PHE A 104 -6.83 -27.34 1.20
N THR A 105 -6.31 -28.47 1.66
CA THR A 105 -6.96 -29.76 1.50
C THR A 105 -7.98 -30.01 2.62
N GLU A 106 -7.76 -29.43 3.79
CA GLU A 106 -8.57 -29.68 4.99
C GLU A 106 -8.67 -28.41 5.85
N GLY A 107 -9.72 -28.35 6.68
CA GLY A 107 -9.92 -27.30 7.68
C GLY A 107 -11.07 -26.35 7.36
N PRO A 108 -11.21 -25.26 8.14
CA PRO A 108 -12.24 -24.26 7.91
C PRO A 108 -11.94 -23.40 6.67
N LEU A 109 -12.94 -22.63 6.24
CA LEU A 109 -12.78 -21.58 5.22
C LEU A 109 -11.58 -20.68 5.55
N LYS A 110 -10.76 -20.39 4.54
CA LYS A 110 -9.62 -19.48 4.67
C LYS A 110 -9.85 -18.22 3.85
N THR A 111 -9.58 -17.08 4.46
CA THR A 111 -9.60 -15.80 3.75
C THR A 111 -8.25 -15.56 3.08
N VAL A 112 -8.30 -15.30 1.79
CA VAL A 112 -7.17 -14.87 0.97
C VAL A 112 -7.45 -13.46 0.48
N TYR A 113 -6.44 -12.60 0.56
CA TYR A 113 -6.50 -11.22 0.12
C TYR A 113 -5.70 -11.08 -1.17
N ILE A 114 -6.28 -10.40 -2.15
CA ILE A 114 -5.57 -9.94 -3.34
C ILE A 114 -5.25 -8.47 -3.15
N VAL A 115 -3.96 -8.17 -3.07
CA VAL A 115 -3.47 -6.83 -2.73
C VAL A 115 -2.58 -6.27 -3.82
N LEU A 116 -2.57 -4.94 -3.89
CA LEU A 116 -1.71 -4.16 -4.75
C LEU A 116 -0.65 -3.45 -3.89
N ASN A 117 0.62 -3.59 -4.27
CA ASN A 117 1.76 -3.01 -3.57
C ASN A 117 2.58 -2.12 -4.50
N TYR A 118 2.96 -0.93 -4.02
CA TYR A 118 3.97 -0.08 -4.65
C TYR A 118 5.34 -0.76 -4.58
N VAL A 119 6.14 -0.61 -5.64
CA VAL A 119 7.53 -1.04 -5.67
C VAL A 119 8.39 0.12 -6.12
N ASP A 120 9.30 0.55 -5.26
CA ASP A 120 10.29 1.55 -5.63
C ASP A 120 11.24 0.95 -6.67
N PRO A 121 11.31 1.51 -7.88
CA PRO A 121 12.14 0.92 -8.92
C PRO A 121 13.64 1.06 -8.62
N ASP A 122 14.04 1.88 -7.65
CA ASP A 122 15.43 1.95 -7.17
C ASP A 122 15.84 0.68 -6.41
N GLU A 123 14.89 -0.10 -5.91
CA GLU A 123 15.13 -1.41 -5.31
C GLU A 123 15.29 -2.52 -6.37
N LEU A 124 14.99 -2.22 -7.64
CA LEU A 124 15.07 -3.17 -8.75
C LEU A 124 16.39 -3.03 -9.50
N ARG A 125 16.83 -4.15 -10.10
CA ARG A 125 17.97 -4.12 -11.02
C ARG A 125 17.59 -3.32 -12.26
N ARG A 126 18.27 -2.19 -12.48
CA ARG A 126 18.08 -1.35 -13.67
C ARG A 126 18.70 -2.02 -14.91
N PRO A 127 17.96 -2.11 -16.03
CA PRO A 127 18.56 -2.45 -17.31
C PRO A 127 19.64 -1.43 -17.71
N PRO A 128 20.78 -1.85 -18.28
CA PRO A 128 21.78 -0.92 -18.75
C PRO A 128 21.25 -0.08 -19.93
N GLY A 129 21.59 1.22 -19.93
CA GLY A 129 21.28 2.13 -21.06
C GLY A 129 19.88 2.75 -21.04
N GLN A 130 19.16 2.68 -19.92
CA GLN A 130 17.84 3.30 -19.77
C GLN A 130 17.89 4.46 -18.77
N ASP A 131 17.63 5.68 -19.26
CA ASP A 131 17.63 6.91 -18.44
C ASP A 131 16.30 7.17 -17.74
N TRP A 132 15.23 6.49 -18.19
CA TRP A 132 13.87 6.67 -17.69
C TRP A 132 13.39 5.43 -16.97
N VAL A 133 13.01 5.58 -15.71
CA VAL A 133 12.51 4.49 -14.89
C VAL A 133 11.03 4.71 -14.63
N GLN A 134 10.22 3.72 -14.99
CA GLN A 134 8.80 3.74 -14.70
C GLN A 134 8.57 3.15 -13.30
N GLU A 135 7.80 3.87 -12.47
CA GLU A 135 7.29 3.31 -11.22
C GLU A 135 6.47 2.05 -11.49
N THR A 136 6.57 1.06 -10.61
CA THR A 136 5.98 -0.25 -10.83
C THR A 136 5.26 -0.75 -9.58
N PHE A 137 4.60 -1.90 -9.73
CA PHE A 137 3.76 -2.48 -8.70
C PHE A 137 3.86 -3.99 -8.71
N ARG A 138 3.36 -4.60 -7.64
CA ARG A 138 3.13 -6.04 -7.57
C ARG A 138 1.70 -6.29 -7.12
N ILE A 139 1.09 -7.31 -7.72
CA ILE A 139 -0.14 -7.91 -7.22
C ILE A 139 0.26 -9.17 -6.48
N VAL A 140 -0.18 -9.28 -5.23
CA VAL A 140 0.22 -10.35 -4.33
C VAL A 140 -1.00 -10.97 -3.70
N GLU A 141 -0.95 -12.29 -3.56
CA GLU A 141 -1.89 -13.05 -2.76
C GLU A 141 -1.36 -13.18 -1.34
N LYS A 142 -2.18 -12.81 -0.34
CA LYS A 142 -1.78 -12.84 1.08
C LYS A 142 -2.85 -13.49 1.95
N ILE A 143 -2.43 -14.01 3.10
CA ILE A 143 -3.33 -14.53 4.16
C ILE A 143 -3.51 -13.49 5.29
N THR A 144 -2.63 -12.49 5.34
CA THR A 144 -2.67 -11.38 6.30
C THR A 144 -2.36 -10.07 5.58
N LEU A 145 -3.04 -9.00 5.95
CA LEU A 145 -2.84 -7.67 5.37
C LEU A 145 -1.79 -6.87 6.14
N ASP A 146 -0.92 -6.20 5.40
CA ASP A 146 0.03 -5.21 5.90
C ASP A 146 -0.51 -3.78 5.75
N VAL A 147 0.10 -2.82 6.44
CA VAL A 147 -0.35 -1.41 6.44
C VAL A 147 -0.24 -0.76 5.06
N LEU A 148 0.70 -1.20 4.21
CA LEU A 148 0.92 -0.65 2.88
C LEU A 148 0.11 -1.37 1.79
N ASP A 149 -0.62 -2.42 2.15
CA ASP A 149 -1.41 -3.17 1.19
C ASP A 149 -2.65 -2.36 0.78
N VAL A 150 -2.85 -2.20 -0.51
CA VAL A 150 -4.15 -1.76 -1.05
C VAL A 150 -4.94 -3.01 -1.43
N GLU A 151 -5.94 -3.34 -0.62
CA GLU A 151 -6.83 -4.48 -0.88
C GLU A 151 -7.69 -4.23 -2.13
N LEU A 152 -7.61 -5.14 -3.11
CA LEU A 152 -8.46 -5.13 -4.30
C LEU A 152 -9.75 -5.91 -4.05
N CYS A 153 -9.61 -7.10 -3.49
CA CYS A 153 -10.68 -7.98 -3.05
C CYS A 153 -10.13 -9.05 -2.11
N ARG A 154 -11.03 -9.75 -1.41
CA ARG A 154 -10.73 -10.98 -0.68
C ARG A 154 -11.59 -12.13 -1.19
N ILE A 155 -11.22 -13.34 -0.82
CA ILE A 155 -11.93 -14.56 -1.19
C ILE A 155 -11.94 -15.47 0.03
N HIS A 156 -13.14 -15.95 0.38
CA HIS A 156 -13.30 -17.01 1.36
C HIS A 156 -13.23 -18.34 0.62
N LEU A 157 -12.05 -18.93 0.55
CA LEU A 157 -11.87 -20.17 -0.17
C LEU A 157 -12.42 -21.33 0.68
N SER A 158 -13.03 -22.32 0.02
CA SER A 158 -13.40 -23.64 0.57
C SER A 158 -12.28 -24.67 0.43
N PRO A 159 -12.21 -25.68 1.33
CA PRO A 159 -11.24 -26.75 1.20
C PRO A 159 -11.41 -27.49 -0.13
N GLY A 160 -10.29 -27.76 -0.79
CA GLY A 160 -10.28 -28.31 -2.15
C GLY A 160 -9.82 -27.29 -3.19
N ALA A 161 -9.78 -27.73 -4.45
CA ALA A 161 -9.40 -26.92 -5.59
C ALA A 161 -10.64 -26.45 -6.37
N GLU A 162 -11.66 -25.97 -5.64
CA GLU A 162 -12.91 -25.54 -6.25
C GLU A 162 -12.71 -24.31 -7.16
N PRO A 163 -13.49 -24.21 -8.26
CA PRO A 163 -13.42 -23.09 -9.18
C PRO A 163 -13.89 -21.80 -8.51
N LEU A 164 -13.37 -20.65 -8.98
CA LEU A 164 -13.88 -19.35 -8.58
C LEU A 164 -15.21 -19.08 -9.30
N THR A 165 -16.16 -18.52 -8.57
CA THR A 165 -17.48 -18.16 -9.11
C THR A 165 -17.75 -16.67 -8.99
N ILE A 166 -18.68 -16.19 -9.81
CA ILE A 166 -19.24 -14.85 -9.66
C ILE A 166 -20.32 -14.94 -8.59
N ALA A 167 -20.22 -14.10 -7.55
CA ALA A 167 -21.20 -14.06 -6.49
C ALA A 167 -22.59 -13.66 -7.03
N GLU A 168 -23.65 -14.37 -6.62
CA GLU A 168 -25.01 -13.97 -6.97
C GLU A 168 -25.41 -12.69 -6.22
N ASN A 169 -24.96 -12.57 -4.97
CA ASN A 169 -25.14 -11.39 -4.14
C ASN A 169 -23.79 -10.78 -3.72
N VAL A 170 -23.43 -9.65 -4.32
CA VAL A 170 -22.17 -8.94 -4.05
C VAL A 170 -22.03 -8.48 -2.59
N PHE A 171 -23.13 -8.25 -1.88
CA PHE A 171 -23.11 -7.83 -0.47
C PHE A 171 -22.97 -9.01 0.50
N SER A 172 -23.11 -10.24 0.02
CA SER A 172 -22.98 -11.47 0.81
C SER A 172 -22.39 -12.59 -0.05
N PRO A 173 -21.12 -12.45 -0.47
CA PRO A 173 -20.48 -13.38 -1.40
C PRO A 173 -20.38 -14.79 -0.82
N GLU A 174 -20.68 -15.79 -1.64
CA GLU A 174 -20.51 -17.21 -1.28
C GLU A 174 -19.03 -17.60 -1.19
N PRO A 175 -18.69 -18.74 -0.55
CA PRO A 175 -17.34 -19.28 -0.65
C PRO A 175 -16.86 -19.45 -2.10
N ASN A 176 -15.56 -19.26 -2.32
CA ASN A 176 -14.88 -19.22 -3.63
C ASN A 176 -15.37 -18.12 -4.58
N SER A 177 -16.09 -17.11 -4.10
CA SER A 177 -16.44 -15.92 -4.89
C SER A 177 -15.66 -14.68 -4.42
N LEU A 178 -15.56 -13.69 -5.30
CA LEU A 178 -14.85 -12.44 -5.02
C LEU A 178 -15.66 -11.54 -4.08
N ASP A 179 -15.06 -11.15 -2.95
CA ASP A 179 -15.63 -10.22 -1.99
C ASP A 179 -14.98 -8.82 -2.13
N PHE A 180 -15.82 -7.83 -2.44
CA PHE A 180 -15.43 -6.43 -2.64
C PHE A 180 -15.85 -5.51 -1.50
N ASN A 181 -16.53 -6.02 -0.47
CA ASN A 181 -17.16 -5.18 0.56
C ASN A 181 -16.17 -4.39 1.42
N TYR A 182 -14.90 -4.80 1.41
CA TYR A 182 -13.82 -4.20 2.20
C TYR A 182 -12.86 -3.36 1.36
N ARG A 183 -13.20 -3.15 0.09
CA ARG A 183 -12.39 -2.35 -0.82
C ARG A 183 -12.45 -0.88 -0.41
N ASP A 184 -11.35 -0.38 0.14
CA ASP A 184 -11.27 1.02 0.57
C ASP A 184 -11.08 1.94 -0.64
N SER A 185 -12.06 2.84 -0.84
CA SER A 185 -11.87 4.03 -1.68
C SER A 185 -11.17 5.11 -0.88
N ILE A 186 -10.40 5.97 -1.55
CA ILE A 186 -9.74 7.09 -0.88
C ILE A 186 -10.77 7.99 -0.20
N ARG A 187 -10.48 8.34 1.05
CA ARG A 187 -11.29 9.24 1.88
C ARG A 187 -10.41 10.26 2.56
N SER A 188 -10.97 11.44 2.83
CA SER A 188 -10.33 12.42 3.70
C SER A 188 -10.12 11.83 5.10
N ARG A 189 -8.95 12.06 5.68
CA ARG A 189 -8.62 11.66 7.05
C ARG A 189 -9.29 12.62 8.02
N ALA A 190 -10.17 12.10 8.87
CA ALA A 190 -10.72 12.89 9.98
C ALA A 190 -9.59 13.23 10.97
N LEU A 191 -9.25 14.52 11.08
CA LEU A 191 -8.30 15.04 12.06
C LEU A 191 -8.96 15.01 13.44
N ALA A 192 -8.91 13.88 14.14
CA ALA A 192 -9.13 13.87 15.58
C ALA A 192 -7.86 14.39 16.24
N PRO A 193 -7.90 15.51 16.99
CA PRO A 193 -6.70 16.02 17.63
C PRO A 193 -6.29 15.04 18.75
N ALA A 194 -5.23 14.27 18.49
CA ALA A 194 -4.64 13.39 19.48
C ALA A 194 -3.68 14.19 20.38
N PHE A 195 -4.20 15.14 21.16
CA PHE A 195 -3.41 15.66 22.27
C PHE A 195 -3.50 14.68 23.45
N ARG A 196 -2.36 14.06 23.79
CA ARG A 196 -2.19 13.40 25.08
C ARG A 196 -1.91 14.49 26.10
N LEU A 197 -2.89 14.79 26.95
CA LEU A 197 -2.67 15.61 28.14
C LEU A 197 -1.81 14.80 29.11
N GLU A 198 -0.50 15.05 29.14
CA GLU A 198 0.31 14.64 30.28
C GLU A 198 -0.01 15.58 31.44
N CYS A 199 -0.78 15.07 32.40
CA CYS A 199 -1.02 15.76 33.65
C CYS A 199 0.30 15.71 34.46
N LEU A 200 1.16 16.71 34.27
CA LEU A 200 2.35 16.91 35.11
C LEU A 200 1.86 17.13 36.55
N SER A 201 1.92 16.08 37.38
CA SER A 201 1.61 16.20 38.80
C SER A 201 2.54 17.24 39.43
N ARG A 202 1.98 18.11 40.27
CA ARG A 202 2.66 19.25 40.93
C ARG A 202 3.89 18.89 41.78
N ARG A 203 4.25 17.61 41.93
CA ARG A 203 5.35 17.16 42.82
C ARG A 203 6.74 17.20 42.18
N ALA A 204 6.87 17.44 40.87
CA ALA A 204 8.16 17.41 40.18
C ALA A 204 8.95 18.75 40.20
N TRP A 205 8.36 19.84 40.68
CA TRP A 205 9.02 21.17 40.68
C TRP A 205 9.89 21.46 41.93
N ALA A 206 9.90 20.58 42.94
CA ALA A 206 10.52 20.91 44.23
C ALA A 206 11.99 20.47 44.42
N ARG A 207 12.70 19.97 43.40
CA ARG A 207 14.10 19.48 43.57
C ARG A 207 15.10 19.95 42.52
N ARG A 208 14.99 21.19 42.02
CA ARG A 208 16.03 21.72 41.13
C ARG A 208 16.35 23.21 41.26
N TRP A 209 16.28 23.72 42.48
CA TRP A 209 16.85 25.04 42.82
C TRP A 209 17.44 24.97 44.23
N GLN A 210 18.74 24.65 44.32
CA GLN A 210 19.59 25.10 45.43
C GLN A 210 20.31 26.34 44.91
N PRO A 211 20.07 27.55 45.47
CA PRO A 211 20.95 28.66 45.21
C PRO A 211 22.26 28.39 45.95
N ALA A 212 23.37 28.37 45.21
CA ALA A 212 24.67 28.62 45.81
C ALA A 212 24.62 30.03 46.40
N LEU A 213 24.63 30.12 47.72
CA LEU A 213 24.99 31.34 48.44
C LEU A 213 26.47 31.20 48.78
N ASP A 214 27.27 32.06 48.16
CA ASP A 214 28.70 32.21 48.41
C ASP A 214 28.97 32.68 49.86
N LEU A 215 29.94 32.03 50.51
CA LEU A 215 30.97 32.60 51.40
C LEU A 215 32.10 31.57 51.60
#